data_AF-A0A9R1I347-F1
#
_entry.id   AF-A0A9R1I347-F1
#
_cell.length_a   1.000
_cell.length_b   1.000
_cell.length_c   1.000
_cell.angle_alpha   90.00
_cell.angle_beta   90.00
_cell.angle_gamma   90.00
#
_symmetry.space_group_name_H-M   'P 1'
#
loop_
_entity.id
_entity.type
_entity.pdbx_description
1 polymer ?
#
loop_
_entity_poly.entity_id
_entity_poly.type
_entity_poly.pdbx_seq_one_letter_code
_entity_poly.pdbx_strand_id
1 'polypeptide(L)'
;MNCLRNTRLVFSRLQIVRRHFNPAQPLPGPRSHSIVMGSIRRLFLCQAKPATASHMGHAPSLPGFVSRSRPRWYQNPWKVAAAVVVAPYAAKFILYTAISTEETVPYTNRAHRVLLTSSEEREFGDEIFNDRKKKYGKDILGPSDPRTVRVRRIASDIIHGVRRLFPNNAIHDDDVKQGKVVLRPQTEHLNDLNWEVIVVKDEKINAFSTLGGKIVIYTGYLEHLKTDAELATVIAHEAAHVVARHSMELLSLIPFYKLMPFSRRAELEADHIGLMIMAAAGFDPRVAPQFRKKIGEIIGDTKLMDYICTHPSFETRSRMLSRKEVMEEALELYKKERMRREKCQSLSSLWWNVLGHRSC
;
A
#
# COMPACT_ATOMS: atom_id res chain seq x y z
N MET A 1 -6.40 16.34 -27.27
CA MET A 1 -7.77 15.95 -26.84
C MET A 1 -7.83 14.45 -26.50
N ASN A 2 -7.15 13.99 -25.45
CA ASN A 2 -7.22 12.59 -24.99
C ASN A 2 -7.10 12.50 -23.45
N CYS A 3 -7.87 13.33 -22.74
CA CYS A 3 -7.79 13.48 -21.28
C CYS A 3 -8.95 12.81 -20.51
N LEU A 4 -9.78 11.99 -21.17
CA LEU A 4 -11.00 11.43 -20.58
C LEU A 4 -11.07 9.89 -20.56
N ARG A 5 -9.97 9.17 -20.85
CA ARG A 5 -9.95 7.69 -20.77
C ARG A 5 -9.51 7.12 -19.41
N ASN A 6 -8.82 7.89 -18.57
CA ASN A 6 -8.20 7.37 -17.33
C ASN A 6 -9.11 7.34 -16.09
N THR A 7 -10.39 7.71 -16.22
CA THR A 7 -11.36 7.56 -15.12
C THR A 7 -12.14 6.24 -15.17
N ARG A 8 -11.93 5.36 -16.17
CA ARG A 8 -12.73 4.12 -16.29
C ARG A 8 -12.26 2.95 -15.42
N LEU A 9 -10.98 2.86 -15.05
CA LEU A 9 -10.45 1.73 -14.29
C LEU A 9 -10.86 1.76 -12.81
N VAL A 10 -10.80 2.93 -12.15
CA VAL A 10 -11.26 3.14 -10.77
C VAL A 10 -12.77 2.94 -10.62
N PHE A 11 -13.54 3.15 -11.68
CA PHE A 11 -15.00 2.98 -11.68
C PHE A 11 -15.45 1.55 -12.06
N SER A 12 -14.56 0.64 -12.45
CA SER A 12 -14.97 -0.72 -12.84
C SER A 12 -15.46 -1.55 -11.65
N ARG A 13 -14.91 -1.34 -10.44
CA ARG A 13 -15.44 -1.88 -9.17
C ARG A 13 -16.75 -1.22 -8.70
N LEU A 14 -17.10 -0.05 -9.24
CA LEU A 14 -18.40 0.62 -9.01
C LEU A 14 -19.50 0.16 -9.99
N GLN A 15 -19.18 -0.60 -11.05
CA GLN A 15 -20.14 -0.95 -12.10
C GLN A 15 -20.80 -2.33 -11.97
N ILE A 16 -20.51 -3.12 -10.94
CA ILE A 16 -21.23 -4.40 -10.68
C ILE A 16 -22.69 -4.16 -10.22
N VAL A 17 -23.08 -2.91 -9.91
CA VAL A 17 -24.48 -2.59 -9.52
C VAL A 17 -25.32 -2.03 -10.70
N ARG A 18 -24.77 -1.87 -11.91
CA ARG A 18 -25.46 -1.14 -12.99
C ARG A 18 -25.96 -1.96 -14.17
N ARG A 19 -26.21 -3.27 -14.01
CA ARG A 19 -26.76 -4.11 -15.09
C ARG A 19 -28.25 -4.40 -15.06
N HIS A 20 -29.02 -3.95 -14.07
CA HIS A 20 -30.49 -4.05 -14.11
C HIS A 20 -31.16 -2.74 -13.72
N PHE A 21 -31.10 -1.70 -14.55
CA PHE A 21 -32.12 -0.64 -14.54
C PHE A 21 -32.11 0.09 -15.90
N ASN A 22 -33.12 -0.22 -16.71
CA ASN A 22 -33.43 0.45 -17.98
C ASN A 22 -34.32 1.67 -17.65
N PRO A 23 -33.90 2.93 -17.89
CA PRO A 23 -34.66 4.10 -17.45
C PRO A 23 -35.64 4.51 -18.55
N ALA A 24 -36.67 3.70 -18.78
CA ALA A 24 -37.76 4.05 -19.69
C ALA A 24 -39.06 3.32 -19.35
N GLN A 25 -39.46 3.25 -18.06
CA GLN A 25 -40.85 2.92 -17.69
C GLN A 25 -41.24 3.62 -16.36
N PRO A 26 -42.44 4.21 -16.25
CA PRO A 26 -42.92 4.82 -15.01
C PRO A 26 -43.29 3.74 -13.98
N LEU A 27 -42.82 3.91 -12.74
CA LEU A 27 -43.12 3.02 -11.62
C LEU A 27 -44.57 3.21 -11.12
N PRO A 28 -45.29 2.12 -10.77
CA PRO A 28 -46.67 2.19 -10.28
C PRO A 28 -46.72 2.59 -8.79
N GLY A 29 -47.75 3.34 -8.42
CA GLY A 29 -48.03 3.78 -7.04
C GLY A 29 -48.36 2.62 -6.09
N PRO A 30 -48.32 2.86 -4.77
CA PRO A 30 -48.44 1.80 -3.78
C PRO A 30 -49.88 1.28 -3.69
N ARG A 31 -50.08 0.00 -4.00
CA ARG A 31 -51.28 -0.75 -3.64
C ARG A 31 -51.12 -1.33 -2.25
N SER A 32 -52.11 -1.07 -1.41
CA SER A 32 -52.35 -1.71 -0.12
C SER A 32 -52.58 -3.20 -0.31
N HIS A 33 -51.88 -4.07 0.44
CA HIS A 33 -52.40 -5.39 0.79
C HIS A 33 -52.05 -5.72 2.24
N SER A 34 -53.14 -5.84 3.00
CA SER A 34 -53.31 -6.47 4.31
C SER A 34 -52.98 -7.96 4.32
N ILE A 35 -52.92 -8.54 5.53
CA ILE A 35 -52.79 -9.97 5.92
C ILE A 35 -51.32 -10.27 6.31
N VAL A 36 -50.89 -10.50 7.56
CA VAL A 36 -51.43 -11.29 8.67
C VAL A 36 -51.00 -10.64 10.01
N MET A 37 -51.94 -10.35 10.90
CA MET A 37 -51.83 -10.60 12.34
C MET A 37 -53.25 -10.51 12.92
N GLY A 38 -54.00 -11.59 12.68
CA GLY A 38 -55.20 -11.86 13.45
C GLY A 38 -54.76 -12.41 14.80
N SER A 39 -55.18 -11.76 15.87
CA SER A 39 -55.88 -12.41 16.99
C SER A 39 -56.25 -11.38 18.07
N ILE A 40 -57.50 -11.47 18.50
CA ILE A 40 -58.11 -10.84 19.68
C ILE A 40 -58.64 -9.40 19.48
N ARG A 41 -59.82 -9.30 18.87
CA ARG A 41 -60.97 -8.56 19.44
C ARG A 41 -62.20 -8.78 18.57
N ARG A 42 -62.85 -9.93 18.75
CA ARG A 42 -64.24 -10.13 18.37
C ARG A 42 -64.95 -10.70 19.60
N LEU A 43 -65.46 -9.80 20.43
CA LEU A 43 -66.46 -10.12 21.46
C LEU A 43 -67.31 -8.86 21.63
N PHE A 44 -68.58 -9.03 21.27
CA PHE A 44 -69.73 -8.12 21.46
C PHE A 44 -69.86 -6.89 20.54
N LEU A 45 -70.38 -7.15 19.33
CA LEU A 45 -71.36 -6.26 18.70
C LEU A 45 -72.70 -7.01 18.67
N CYS A 46 -73.59 -6.67 19.58
CA CYS A 46 -75.01 -6.99 19.48
C CYS A 46 -75.82 -5.75 19.82
N GLN A 47 -76.57 -5.28 18.81
CA GLN A 47 -77.86 -4.58 18.85
C GLN A 47 -78.02 -3.34 19.75
N ALA A 48 -78.22 -2.18 19.11
CA ALA A 48 -79.25 -1.23 19.51
C ALA A 48 -79.68 -0.36 18.30
N LYS A 49 -81.00 -0.23 18.14
CA LYS A 49 -81.74 0.45 17.05
C LYS A 49 -81.58 1.99 17.07
N PRO A 50 -81.93 2.71 15.99
CA PRO A 50 -81.91 4.16 15.98
C PRO A 50 -83.14 4.73 16.71
N ALA A 51 -82.92 5.65 17.64
CA ALA A 51 -83.97 6.46 18.25
C ALA A 51 -83.64 7.94 18.06
N THR A 52 -84.49 8.60 17.27
CA THR A 52 -85.00 9.98 17.35
C THR A 52 -84.20 11.07 18.06
N ALA A 53 -84.02 12.16 17.32
CA ALA A 53 -83.52 13.45 17.74
C ALA A 53 -84.38 14.11 18.83
N SER A 54 -83.74 14.62 19.87
CA SER A 54 -84.00 15.93 20.50
C SER A 54 -83.16 16.06 21.77
N HIS A 55 -82.19 16.97 21.79
CA HIS A 55 -81.99 17.97 22.86
C HIS A 55 -80.64 18.69 22.67
N MET A 56 -80.73 20.02 22.58
CA MET A 56 -79.58 20.91 22.68
C MET A 56 -78.95 20.79 24.07
N GLY A 57 -77.64 20.57 24.10
CA GLY A 57 -76.81 20.67 25.29
C GLY A 57 -75.40 21.05 24.86
N HIS A 58 -74.91 22.18 25.37
CA HIS A 58 -73.58 22.70 25.09
C HIS A 58 -72.49 21.66 25.40
N ALA A 59 -71.73 21.25 24.38
CA ALA A 59 -70.52 20.46 24.58
C ALA A 59 -69.38 21.38 25.08
N PRO A 60 -68.67 21.01 26.16
CA PRO A 60 -67.50 21.77 26.59
C PRO A 60 -66.39 21.63 25.55
N SER A 61 -65.80 22.75 25.15
CA SER A 61 -64.65 22.81 24.24
C SER A 61 -63.49 21.97 24.78
N LEU A 62 -63.09 20.93 24.02
CA LEU A 62 -61.86 20.18 24.27
C LEU A 62 -60.66 21.14 24.26
N PRO A 63 -59.67 20.99 25.17
CA PRO A 63 -58.49 21.83 25.16
C PRO A 63 -57.72 21.61 23.85
N GLY A 64 -57.40 22.71 23.17
CA GLY A 64 -56.76 22.72 21.86
C GLY A 64 -55.50 21.85 21.85
N PHE A 65 -55.41 20.97 20.85
CA PHE A 65 -54.22 20.17 20.58
C PHE A 65 -53.10 21.12 20.16
N VAL A 66 -52.27 21.58 21.11
CA VAL A 66 -51.06 22.34 20.79
C VAL A 66 -50.12 21.38 20.08
N SER A 67 -50.06 21.49 18.76
CA SER A 67 -49.02 20.86 17.95
C SER A 67 -47.68 21.44 18.36
N ARG A 68 -47.03 20.84 19.37
CA ARG A 68 -45.61 21.07 19.65
C ARG A 68 -44.84 20.54 18.44
N SER A 69 -44.56 21.45 17.52
CA SER A 69 -43.65 21.21 16.41
C SER A 69 -42.31 20.79 17.00
N ARG A 70 -41.93 19.51 16.87
CA ARG A 70 -40.60 19.06 17.31
C ARG A 70 -39.56 19.93 16.58
N PRO A 71 -38.59 20.54 17.29
CA PRO A 71 -37.57 21.36 16.65
C PRO A 71 -36.91 20.56 15.54
N ARG A 72 -36.92 21.10 14.32
CA ARG A 72 -36.37 20.38 13.17
C ARG A 72 -34.87 20.22 13.40
N TRP A 73 -34.34 19.03 13.16
CA TRP A 73 -32.96 18.68 13.55
C TRP A 73 -31.91 19.63 12.98
N TYR A 74 -32.17 20.20 11.80
CA TYR A 74 -31.30 21.14 11.10
C TYR A 74 -31.26 22.56 11.72
N GLN A 75 -32.11 22.85 12.70
CA GLN A 75 -32.07 24.13 13.43
C GLN A 75 -31.00 24.13 14.54
N ASN A 76 -30.45 22.97 14.89
CA ASN A 76 -29.36 22.88 15.85
C ASN A 76 -28.02 22.83 15.10
N PRO A 77 -27.14 23.84 15.25
CA PRO A 77 -25.89 23.92 14.49
C PRO A 77 -24.95 22.73 14.75
N TRP A 78 -24.99 22.13 15.95
CA TRP A 78 -24.21 20.92 16.26
C TRP A 78 -24.74 19.67 15.55
N LYS A 79 -26.06 19.56 15.36
CA LYS A 79 -26.65 18.45 14.59
C LYS A 79 -26.39 18.59 13.10
N VAL A 80 -26.39 19.81 12.58
CA VAL A 80 -25.99 20.10 11.19
C VAL A 80 -24.50 19.80 11.00
N ALA A 81 -23.63 20.26 11.90
CA ALA A 81 -22.20 19.95 11.85
C ALA A 81 -21.94 18.43 11.91
N ALA A 82 -22.63 17.69 12.78
CA ALA A 82 -22.53 16.23 12.82
C ALA A 82 -22.99 15.58 11.50
N ALA A 83 -24.09 16.05 10.89
CA ALA A 83 -24.60 15.48 9.65
C ALA A 83 -23.77 15.84 8.41
N VAL A 84 -23.17 17.04 8.36
CA VAL A 84 -22.43 17.53 7.18
C VAL A 84 -20.93 17.22 7.26
N VAL A 85 -20.37 17.17 8.46
CA VAL A 85 -18.95 16.87 8.66
C VAL A 85 -18.79 15.41 9.06
N VAL A 86 -19.35 15.01 10.20
CA VAL A 86 -19.06 13.68 10.79
C VAL A 86 -19.61 12.54 9.94
N ALA A 87 -20.85 12.63 9.46
CA ALA A 87 -21.46 11.52 8.71
C ALA A 87 -20.74 11.20 7.38
N PRO A 88 -20.33 12.18 6.55
CA PRO A 88 -19.52 11.89 5.36
C PRO A 88 -18.15 11.29 5.66
N TYR A 89 -17.45 11.78 6.70
CA TYR A 89 -16.16 11.20 7.10
C TYR A 89 -16.33 9.77 7.64
N ALA A 90 -17.38 9.50 8.42
CA ALA A 90 -17.70 8.16 8.91
C ALA A 90 -18.03 7.21 7.74
N ALA A 91 -18.86 7.64 6.78
CA ALA A 91 -19.16 6.86 5.59
C ALA A 91 -17.91 6.57 4.74
N LYS A 92 -17.03 7.56 4.56
CA LYS A 92 -15.74 7.40 3.88
C LYS A 92 -14.85 6.39 4.61
N PHE A 93 -14.78 6.46 5.94
CA PHE A 93 -14.00 5.55 6.76
C PHE A 93 -14.53 4.11 6.67
N ILE A 94 -15.84 3.92 6.78
CA ILE A 94 -16.49 2.61 6.65
C ILE A 94 -16.23 2.03 5.25
N LEU A 95 -16.44 2.83 4.20
CA LEU A 95 -16.17 2.41 2.83
C LEU A 95 -14.71 2.01 2.65
N TYR A 96 -13.77 2.85 3.12
CA TYR A 96 -12.34 2.57 3.09
C TYR A 96 -12.01 1.23 3.76
N THR A 97 -12.50 1.00 4.97
CA THR A 97 -12.27 -0.28 5.69
C THR A 97 -12.89 -1.48 4.99
N ALA A 98 -14.02 -1.29 4.29
CA ALA A 98 -14.71 -2.36 3.58
C ALA A 98 -14.02 -2.76 2.26
N ILE A 99 -13.30 -1.83 1.62
CA ILE A 99 -12.65 -2.05 0.32
C ILE A 99 -11.14 -2.31 0.43
N SER A 100 -10.52 -1.96 1.56
CA SER A 100 -9.10 -2.20 1.82
C SER A 100 -8.85 -3.58 2.44
N THR A 101 -7.76 -4.23 2.04
CA THR A 101 -7.26 -5.44 2.68
C THR A 101 -6.28 -5.06 3.79
N GLU A 102 -6.32 -5.77 4.92
CA GLU A 102 -5.33 -5.61 5.99
C GLU A 102 -4.17 -6.58 5.76
N GLU A 103 -2.97 -6.02 5.66
CA GLU A 103 -1.73 -6.74 5.42
C GLU A 103 -0.72 -6.43 6.53
N THR A 104 0.34 -7.23 6.61
CA THR A 104 1.42 -7.05 7.59
C THR A 104 2.75 -6.86 6.89
N VAL A 105 3.48 -5.82 7.30
CA VAL A 105 4.79 -5.47 6.73
C VAL A 105 5.86 -6.47 7.22
N PRO A 106 6.72 -6.99 6.33
CA PRO A 106 7.79 -7.90 6.73
C PRO A 106 8.78 -7.29 7.75
N TYR A 107 9.33 -8.13 8.61
CA TYR A 107 10.28 -7.80 9.71
C TYR A 107 9.72 -6.94 10.84
N THR A 108 8.87 -5.94 10.57
CA THR A 108 8.30 -5.09 11.62
C THR A 108 6.96 -5.57 12.14
N ASN A 109 6.31 -6.51 11.45
CA ASN A 109 5.00 -7.07 11.78
C ASN A 109 3.92 -5.99 11.96
N ARG A 110 4.12 -4.83 11.32
CA ARG A 110 3.18 -3.72 11.40
C ARG A 110 2.00 -3.99 10.48
N ALA A 111 0.79 -3.89 11.02
CA ALA A 111 -0.42 -3.92 10.20
C ALA A 111 -0.56 -2.64 9.37
N HIS A 112 -0.98 -2.79 8.11
CA HIS A 112 -1.36 -1.69 7.24
C HIS A 112 -2.55 -2.07 6.36
N ARG A 113 -3.22 -1.06 5.80
CA ARG A 113 -4.36 -1.28 4.91
C ARG A 113 -3.99 -0.91 3.49
N VAL A 114 -4.17 -1.87 2.58
CA VAL A 114 -3.88 -1.69 1.16
C VAL A 114 -5.18 -1.66 0.37
N LEU A 115 -5.32 -0.64 -0.46
CA LEU A 115 -6.55 -0.37 -1.21
C LEU A 115 -6.64 -1.14 -2.54
N LEU A 116 -5.50 -1.31 -3.22
CA LEU A 116 -5.43 -1.93 -4.54
C LEU A 116 -5.03 -3.41 -4.42
N THR A 117 -5.63 -4.25 -5.26
CA THR A 117 -5.15 -5.62 -5.41
C THR A 117 -3.74 -5.62 -6.05
N SER A 118 -3.00 -6.72 -5.91
CA SER A 118 -1.67 -6.86 -6.51
C SER A 118 -1.67 -6.65 -8.04
N SER A 119 -2.75 -7.07 -8.73
CA SER A 119 -2.89 -6.88 -10.18
C SER A 119 -3.18 -5.42 -10.55
N GLU A 120 -4.06 -4.75 -9.80
CA GLU A 120 -4.37 -3.34 -9.99
C GLU A 120 -3.15 -2.45 -9.71
N GLU A 121 -2.41 -2.74 -8.63
CA GLU A 121 -1.16 -2.04 -8.31
C GLU A 121 -0.14 -2.17 -9.43
N ARG A 122 0.02 -3.38 -9.99
CA ARG A 122 0.95 -3.63 -11.09
C ARG A 122 0.57 -2.85 -12.34
N GLU A 123 -0.69 -2.92 -12.75
CA GLU A 123 -1.19 -2.19 -13.94
C GLU A 123 -0.99 -0.68 -13.78
N PHE A 124 -1.34 -0.15 -12.60
CA PHE A 124 -1.17 1.27 -12.30
C PHE A 124 0.32 1.69 -12.25
N GLY A 125 1.18 0.82 -11.71
CA GLY A 125 2.63 1.00 -11.72
C GLY A 125 3.22 1.02 -13.13
N ASP A 126 2.82 0.08 -13.98
CA ASP A 126 3.24 0.00 -15.37
C ASP A 126 2.81 1.24 -16.16
N GLU A 127 1.58 1.72 -15.96
CA GLU A 127 1.09 2.95 -16.61
C GLU A 127 1.92 4.18 -16.20
N ILE A 128 2.07 4.40 -14.88
CA ILE A 128 2.88 5.53 -14.36
C ILE A 128 4.31 5.46 -14.88
N PHE A 129 4.90 4.26 -14.89
CA PHE A 129 6.27 4.08 -15.29
C PHE A 129 6.46 4.30 -16.79
N ASN A 130 5.54 3.80 -17.62
CA ASN A 130 5.56 4.03 -19.07
C ASN A 130 5.39 5.51 -19.41
N ASP A 131 4.51 6.24 -18.72
CA ASP A 131 4.37 7.68 -18.92
C ASP A 131 5.61 8.46 -18.47
N ARG A 132 6.28 8.03 -17.40
CA ARG A 132 7.59 8.58 -17.00
C ARG A 132 8.67 8.27 -18.04
N LYS A 133 8.72 7.05 -18.58
CA LYS A 133 9.67 6.70 -19.64
C LYS A 133 9.50 7.60 -20.87
N LYS A 134 8.26 7.86 -21.28
CA LYS A 134 7.97 8.82 -22.37
C LYS A 134 8.47 10.22 -22.04
N LYS A 135 8.31 10.67 -20.79
CA LYS A 135 8.77 11.99 -20.33
C LYS A 135 10.29 12.11 -20.30
N TYR A 136 11.00 11.08 -19.83
CA TYR A 136 12.47 11.07 -19.82
C TYR A 136 13.04 10.91 -21.24
N GLY A 137 12.37 10.16 -22.11
CA GLY A 137 12.73 10.04 -23.53
C GLY A 137 14.19 9.66 -23.73
N LYS A 138 14.97 10.59 -24.30
CA LYS A 138 16.40 10.42 -24.61
C LYS A 138 17.32 10.42 -23.38
N ASP A 139 16.84 10.87 -22.22
CA ASP A 139 17.64 10.95 -21.01
C ASP A 139 17.79 9.58 -20.32
N ILE A 140 17.00 8.58 -20.73
CA ILE A 140 17.19 7.20 -20.29
C ILE A 140 18.46 6.65 -20.92
N LEU A 141 19.40 6.21 -20.08
CA LEU A 141 20.63 5.59 -20.56
C LEU A 141 20.34 4.25 -21.24
N GLY A 142 21.02 4.03 -22.36
CA GLY A 142 20.89 2.80 -23.14
C GLY A 142 21.32 1.53 -22.37
N PRO A 143 20.90 0.34 -22.83
CA PRO A 143 21.20 -0.93 -22.18
C PRO A 143 22.71 -1.25 -22.14
N SER A 144 23.48 -0.72 -23.08
CA SER A 144 24.93 -0.94 -23.20
C SER A 144 25.79 0.07 -22.44
N ASP A 145 25.18 1.11 -21.83
CA ASP A 145 25.93 2.06 -21.01
C ASP A 145 26.52 1.34 -19.79
N PRO A 146 27.82 1.49 -19.47
CA PRO A 146 28.45 0.81 -18.34
C PRO A 146 27.73 1.03 -17.00
N ARG A 147 27.14 2.21 -16.79
CA ARG A 147 26.37 2.54 -15.59
C ARG A 147 25.07 1.75 -15.55
N THR A 148 24.38 1.66 -16.68
CA THR A 148 23.16 0.84 -16.81
C THR A 148 23.46 -0.63 -16.60
N VAL A 149 24.54 -1.16 -17.17
CA VAL A 149 24.98 -2.55 -16.98
C VAL A 149 25.26 -2.84 -15.50
N ARG A 150 26.04 -1.96 -14.84
CA ARG A 150 26.36 -2.07 -13.40
C ARG A 150 25.09 -2.07 -12.55
N VAL A 151 24.19 -1.10 -12.77
CA VAL A 151 22.93 -0.96 -12.04
C VAL A 151 22.04 -2.19 -12.25
N ARG A 152 21.87 -2.66 -13.48
CA ARG A 152 21.02 -3.82 -13.78
C ARG A 152 21.57 -5.10 -13.18
N ARG A 153 22.90 -5.29 -13.20
CA ARG A 153 23.53 -6.45 -12.54
C ARG A 153 23.22 -6.46 -11.05
N ILE A 154 23.51 -5.36 -10.35
CA ILE A 154 23.27 -5.26 -8.90
C ILE A 154 21.78 -5.36 -8.59
N ALA A 155 20.91 -4.73 -9.38
CA ALA A 155 19.47 -4.85 -9.23
C ALA A 155 19.01 -6.31 -9.37
N SER A 156 19.55 -7.06 -10.33
CA SER A 156 19.24 -8.49 -10.47
C SER A 156 19.64 -9.28 -9.23
N ASP A 157 20.80 -9.01 -8.63
CA ASP A 157 21.24 -9.65 -7.39
C ASP A 157 20.31 -9.31 -6.22
N ILE A 158 19.90 -8.04 -6.11
CA ILE A 158 18.94 -7.56 -5.11
C ILE A 158 17.57 -8.23 -5.28
N ILE A 159 17.04 -8.30 -6.50
CA ILE A 159 15.74 -8.93 -6.80
C ILE A 159 15.79 -10.44 -6.48
N HIS A 160 16.92 -11.10 -6.76
CA HIS A 160 17.14 -12.47 -6.29
C HIS A 160 17.17 -12.57 -4.76
N GLY A 161 17.77 -11.60 -4.06
CA GLY A 161 17.71 -11.49 -2.60
C GLY A 161 16.28 -11.37 -2.08
N VAL A 162 15.45 -10.52 -2.69
CA VAL A 162 14.02 -10.38 -2.37
C VAL A 162 13.30 -11.71 -2.49
N ARG A 163 13.46 -12.42 -3.62
CA ARG A 163 12.82 -13.74 -3.85
C ARG A 163 13.28 -14.82 -2.86
N ARG A 164 14.50 -14.72 -2.33
CA ARG A 164 15.00 -15.63 -1.30
C ARG A 164 14.39 -15.36 0.07
N LEU A 165 14.22 -14.09 0.43
CA LEU A 165 13.66 -13.70 1.72
C LEU A 165 12.14 -13.90 1.77
N PHE A 166 11.46 -13.72 0.64
CA PHE A 166 10.01 -13.77 0.54
C PHE A 166 9.60 -14.79 -0.53
N PRO A 167 9.74 -16.10 -0.26
CA PRO A 167 9.40 -17.14 -1.22
C PRO A 167 7.88 -17.28 -1.42
N ASN A 168 7.47 -17.55 -2.66
CA ASN A 168 6.08 -17.50 -3.13
C ASN A 168 5.10 -18.49 -2.47
N ASN A 169 5.56 -19.45 -1.66
CA ASN A 169 4.70 -20.47 -1.05
C ASN A 169 5.00 -20.66 0.44
N ALA A 170 3.95 -20.49 1.25
CA ALA A 170 3.91 -20.76 2.67
C ALA A 170 4.18 -22.25 2.94
N ILE A 171 5.43 -22.58 3.26
CA ILE A 171 5.90 -23.39 4.39
C ILE A 171 7.43 -23.40 4.27
N HIS A 172 8.11 -22.73 5.19
CA HIS A 172 9.55 -22.89 5.40
C HIS A 172 9.71 -24.11 6.31
N ASP A 173 10.58 -25.06 5.96
CA ASP A 173 10.86 -26.26 6.77
C ASP A 173 11.22 -25.92 8.23
N ASP A 174 11.75 -24.72 8.45
CA ASP A 174 12.16 -24.22 9.77
C ASP A 174 10.97 -23.90 10.68
N ASP A 175 9.82 -23.49 10.11
CA ASP A 175 8.61 -23.15 10.88
C ASP A 175 7.89 -24.40 11.39
N VAL A 176 7.97 -25.50 10.63
CA VAL A 176 7.46 -26.83 11.04
C VAL A 176 8.33 -27.40 12.15
N LYS A 177 9.66 -27.17 12.11
CA LYS A 177 10.61 -27.68 13.11
C LYS A 177 10.54 -26.94 14.45
N GLN A 178 10.08 -25.68 14.49
CA GLN A 178 10.08 -24.86 15.70
C GLN A 178 8.71 -24.71 16.38
N GLY A 179 7.63 -25.28 15.83
CA GLY A 179 6.30 -25.26 16.46
C GLY A 179 5.70 -23.86 16.67
N LYS A 180 6.23 -22.84 15.97
CA LYS A 180 5.84 -21.45 16.12
C LYS A 180 4.87 -21.08 15.00
N VAL A 181 3.62 -20.75 15.33
CA VAL A 181 2.70 -20.12 14.37
C VAL A 181 3.19 -18.69 14.12
N VAL A 182 4.09 -18.53 13.17
CA VAL A 182 4.53 -17.21 12.70
C VAL A 182 3.43 -16.69 11.79
N LEU A 183 2.71 -15.64 12.23
CA LEU A 183 1.88 -14.82 11.34
C LEU A 183 2.82 -14.27 10.25
N ARG A 184 2.73 -14.84 9.05
CA ARG A 184 3.65 -14.48 7.97
C ARG A 184 3.21 -13.17 7.34
N PRO A 185 4.17 -12.27 7.03
CA PRO A 185 3.90 -11.10 6.20
C PRO A 185 3.28 -11.51 4.87
N GLN A 186 2.15 -10.91 4.51
CA GLN A 186 1.54 -11.14 3.19
C GLN A 186 2.43 -10.48 2.13
N THR A 187 3.12 -11.32 1.36
CA THR A 187 4.05 -10.89 0.30
C THR A 187 3.66 -11.44 -1.08
N GLU A 188 2.41 -11.90 -1.21
CA GLU A 188 1.88 -12.47 -2.46
C GLU A 188 1.97 -11.48 -3.63
N HIS A 189 1.91 -10.17 -3.35
CA HIS A 189 2.09 -9.12 -4.35
C HIS A 189 3.44 -9.15 -5.04
N LEU A 190 4.45 -9.82 -4.46
CA LEU A 190 5.79 -9.96 -5.04
C LEU A 190 5.88 -11.01 -6.15
N ASN A 191 4.97 -11.98 -6.18
CA ASN A 191 5.07 -13.18 -7.01
C ASN A 191 5.17 -12.86 -8.51
N ASP A 192 4.40 -11.86 -8.96
CA ASP A 192 4.27 -11.50 -10.37
C ASP A 192 4.73 -10.08 -10.67
N LEU A 193 5.65 -9.55 -9.86
CA LEU A 193 6.26 -8.26 -10.12
C LEU A 193 7.22 -8.33 -11.30
N ASN A 194 6.93 -7.51 -12.31
CA ASN A 194 7.84 -7.24 -13.42
C ASN A 194 8.85 -6.17 -13.00
N TRP A 195 9.93 -6.57 -12.34
CA TRP A 195 10.95 -5.63 -11.90
C TRP A 195 11.65 -4.97 -13.10
N GLU A 196 11.61 -3.64 -13.17
CA GLU A 196 12.28 -2.87 -14.22
C GLU A 196 13.10 -1.75 -13.56
N VAL A 197 14.40 -1.71 -13.86
CA VAL A 197 15.30 -0.67 -13.35
C VAL A 197 15.87 0.12 -14.52
N ILE A 198 15.67 1.44 -14.48
CA ILE A 198 16.21 2.38 -15.47
C ILE A 198 17.16 3.37 -14.81
N VAL A 199 18.17 3.77 -15.59
CA VAL A 199 19.07 4.85 -15.22
C VAL A 199 18.73 6.06 -16.07
N VAL A 200 18.52 7.20 -15.44
CA VAL A 200 18.18 8.46 -16.10
C VAL A 200 19.31 9.46 -15.90
N LYS A 201 19.70 10.13 -16.99
CA LYS A 201 20.67 11.21 -16.99
C LYS A 201 20.05 12.45 -16.34
N ASP A 202 20.33 12.64 -15.06
CA ASP A 202 19.96 13.80 -14.25
C ASP A 202 21.05 13.98 -13.19
N GLU A 203 21.46 15.22 -12.93
CA GLU A 203 22.52 15.57 -11.96
C GLU A 203 22.02 15.51 -10.51
N LYS A 204 20.71 15.37 -10.30
CA LYS A 204 20.13 15.22 -8.96
C LYS A 204 20.59 13.92 -8.29
N ILE A 205 20.97 14.04 -7.03
CA ILE A 205 21.25 12.92 -6.13
C ILE A 205 19.91 12.32 -5.68
N ASN A 206 19.32 11.43 -6.49
CA ASN A 206 18.05 10.81 -6.17
C ASN A 206 17.88 9.42 -6.80
N ALA A 207 17.11 8.58 -6.12
CA ALA A 207 16.57 7.33 -6.62
C ALA A 207 15.17 7.16 -6.02
N PHE A 208 14.26 6.51 -6.76
CA PHE A 208 12.93 6.22 -6.23
C PHE A 208 12.37 4.97 -6.88
N SER A 209 11.53 4.27 -6.11
CA SER A 209 10.67 3.20 -6.58
C SER A 209 9.27 3.73 -6.92
N THR A 210 8.66 3.15 -7.93
CA THR A 210 7.22 3.24 -8.15
C THR A 210 6.60 1.86 -7.95
N LEU A 211 5.27 1.85 -7.96
CA LEU A 211 4.46 0.65 -7.85
C LEU A 211 4.84 -0.41 -8.87
N GLY A 212 4.60 -1.66 -8.54
CA GLY A 212 4.84 -2.76 -9.48
C GLY A 212 6.32 -3.07 -9.72
N GLY A 213 7.21 -2.80 -8.76
CA GLY A 213 8.63 -3.19 -8.84
C GLY A 213 9.49 -2.35 -9.79
N LYS A 214 9.09 -1.09 -10.05
CA LYS A 214 9.82 -0.23 -10.99
C LYS A 214 10.74 0.71 -10.21
N ILE A 215 12.01 0.80 -10.59
CA ILE A 215 13.01 1.63 -9.90
C ILE A 215 13.67 2.58 -10.91
N VAL A 216 13.81 3.84 -10.53
CA VAL A 216 14.52 4.87 -11.28
C VAL A 216 15.72 5.35 -10.46
N ILE A 217 16.89 5.39 -11.09
CA ILE A 217 18.12 5.89 -10.47
C ILE A 217 18.69 7.01 -11.35
N TYR A 218 19.07 8.13 -10.74
CA TYR A 218 19.69 9.25 -11.45
C TYR A 218 21.21 9.15 -11.47
N THR A 219 21.81 9.61 -12.57
CA THR A 219 23.27 9.59 -12.75
C THR A 219 24.02 10.39 -11.69
N GLY A 220 23.46 11.51 -11.23
CA GLY A 220 24.05 12.32 -10.16
C GLY A 220 24.17 11.54 -8.85
N TYR A 221 23.28 10.59 -8.58
CA TYR A 221 23.45 9.70 -7.43
C TYR A 221 24.63 8.73 -7.64
N LEU A 222 24.73 8.14 -8.83
CA LEU A 222 25.78 7.17 -9.16
C LEU A 222 27.20 7.73 -9.01
N GLU A 223 27.38 9.04 -9.24
CA GLU A 223 28.67 9.72 -9.09
C GLU A 223 29.21 9.72 -7.65
N HIS A 224 28.33 9.53 -6.66
CA HIS A 224 28.71 9.44 -5.24
C HIS A 224 28.88 7.98 -4.75
N LEU A 225 28.53 6.98 -5.58
CA LEU A 225 28.54 5.54 -5.26
C LEU A 225 29.81 4.86 -5.77
N LYS A 226 30.81 4.80 -4.91
CA LYS A 226 32.15 4.27 -5.21
C LYS A 226 32.17 2.75 -5.26
N THR A 227 31.37 2.09 -4.44
CA THR A 227 31.35 0.61 -4.36
C THR A 227 30.00 0.04 -4.78
N ASP A 228 30.00 -1.22 -5.22
CA ASP A 228 28.77 -1.94 -5.56
C ASP A 228 27.89 -2.17 -4.33
N ALA A 229 28.49 -2.28 -3.14
CA ALA A 229 27.76 -2.40 -1.89
C ALA A 229 26.99 -1.11 -1.55
N GLU A 230 27.57 0.08 -1.79
CA GLU A 230 26.86 1.36 -1.63
C GLU A 230 25.66 1.46 -2.59
N LEU A 231 25.85 1.08 -3.86
CA LEU A 231 24.75 1.05 -4.83
C LEU A 231 23.69 -0.01 -4.48
N ALA A 232 24.12 -1.17 -3.98
CA ALA A 232 23.22 -2.20 -3.48
C ALA A 232 22.38 -1.69 -2.30
N THR A 233 22.94 -0.88 -1.39
CA THR A 233 22.17 -0.26 -0.30
C THR A 233 21.05 0.63 -0.84
N VAL A 234 21.30 1.43 -1.88
CA VAL A 234 20.28 2.28 -2.51
C VAL A 234 19.19 1.42 -3.17
N ILE A 235 19.57 0.46 -4.00
CA ILE A 235 18.60 -0.37 -4.74
C ILE A 235 17.79 -1.26 -3.78
N ALA A 236 18.42 -1.82 -2.74
CA ALA A 236 17.74 -2.62 -1.73
C ALA A 236 16.74 -1.79 -0.92
N HIS A 237 17.06 -0.53 -0.63
CA HIS A 237 16.12 0.39 0.01
C HIS A 237 14.89 0.67 -0.88
N GLU A 238 15.10 0.93 -2.17
CA GLU A 238 13.98 1.12 -3.10
C GLU A 238 13.15 -0.17 -3.29
N ALA A 239 13.80 -1.33 -3.33
CA ALA A 239 13.11 -2.61 -3.34
C ALA A 239 12.31 -2.83 -2.05
N ALA A 240 12.83 -2.41 -0.90
CA ALA A 240 12.15 -2.51 0.38
C ALA A 240 10.85 -1.68 0.43
N HIS A 241 10.80 -0.51 -0.21
CA HIS A 241 9.56 0.27 -0.35
C HIS A 241 8.48 -0.49 -1.13
N VAL A 242 8.87 -1.25 -2.15
CA VAL A 242 7.96 -2.12 -2.92
C VAL A 242 7.53 -3.33 -2.08
N VAL A 243 8.47 -3.96 -1.37
CA VAL A 243 8.19 -5.11 -0.48
C VAL A 243 7.20 -4.74 0.61
N ALA A 244 7.39 -3.60 1.26
CA ALA A 244 6.51 -3.11 2.32
C ALA A 244 5.27 -2.35 1.81
N ARG A 245 5.07 -2.29 0.48
CA ARG A 245 4.00 -1.54 -0.21
C ARG A 245 3.79 -0.12 0.35
N HIS A 246 4.87 0.58 0.73
CA HIS A 246 4.79 1.92 1.33
C HIS A 246 4.11 2.94 0.40
N SER A 247 4.25 2.76 -0.91
CA SER A 247 3.59 3.59 -1.93
C SER A 247 2.06 3.43 -1.91
N MET A 248 1.52 2.30 -1.43
CA MET A 248 0.09 2.07 -1.28
C MET A 248 -0.51 2.74 -0.05
N GLU A 249 0.23 2.79 1.05
CA GLU A 249 -0.16 3.58 2.22
C GLU A 249 -0.26 5.08 1.90
N LEU A 250 0.55 5.54 0.95
CA LEU A 250 0.54 6.93 0.52
C LEU A 250 -0.66 7.24 -0.38
N LEU A 251 -1.05 6.30 -1.26
CA LEU A 251 -2.23 6.44 -2.12
C LEU A 251 -3.55 6.36 -1.35
N SER A 252 -3.62 5.53 -0.29
CA SER A 252 -4.84 5.39 0.51
C SER A 252 -5.21 6.67 1.25
N LEU A 253 -4.25 7.57 1.46
CA LEU A 253 -4.45 8.81 2.21
C LEU A 253 -4.86 10.01 1.34
N ILE A 254 -4.43 10.15 0.07
CA ILE A 254 -4.67 11.39 -0.74
C ILE A 254 -4.72 11.12 -2.26
N PRO A 255 -5.62 11.78 -3.05
CA PRO A 255 -5.66 11.67 -4.52
C PRO A 255 -4.51 12.37 -5.29
N PHE A 256 -3.44 12.83 -4.61
CA PHE A 256 -2.29 13.55 -5.19
C PHE A 256 -1.00 12.76 -4.99
N TYR A 257 -0.89 11.63 -5.68
CA TYR A 257 0.23 10.68 -5.62
C TYR A 257 1.55 11.17 -6.22
N LYS A 258 1.57 12.37 -6.80
CA LYS A 258 2.66 12.79 -7.70
C LYS A 258 3.93 13.28 -6.99
N LEU A 259 3.89 13.59 -5.70
CA LEU A 259 5.00 14.30 -5.06
C LEU A 259 5.07 14.16 -3.52
N MET A 260 4.64 13.03 -2.95
CA MET A 260 4.67 12.90 -1.50
C MET A 260 5.83 12.04 -0.99
N PRO A 261 6.61 12.55 -0.05
CA PRO A 261 7.64 11.78 0.65
C PRO A 261 7.02 10.73 1.59
N PHE A 262 7.69 9.59 1.76
CA PHE A 262 7.24 8.54 2.68
C PHE A 262 7.22 9.02 4.13
N SER A 263 6.45 8.35 4.98
CA SER A 263 6.44 8.66 6.42
C SER A 263 7.79 8.30 7.04
N ARG A 264 8.17 8.97 8.14
CA ARG A 264 9.39 8.68 8.90
C ARG A 264 9.52 7.20 9.27
N ARG A 265 8.39 6.57 9.56
CA ARG A 265 8.32 5.14 9.87
C ARG A 265 8.65 4.27 8.65
N ALA A 266 8.06 4.60 7.50
CA ALA A 266 8.28 3.88 6.24
C ALA A 266 9.74 3.95 5.78
N GLU A 267 10.42 5.08 5.96
CA GLU A 267 11.87 5.20 5.66
C GLU A 267 12.73 4.28 6.53
N LEU A 268 12.44 4.22 7.84
CA LEU A 268 13.14 3.32 8.77
C LEU A 268 12.81 1.85 8.48
N GLU A 269 11.55 1.53 8.14
CA GLU A 269 11.17 0.18 7.70
C GLU A 269 11.93 -0.22 6.43
N ALA A 270 11.97 0.67 5.43
CA ALA A 270 12.67 0.41 4.18
C ALA A 270 14.19 0.31 4.36
N ASP A 271 14.78 1.02 5.32
CA ASP A 271 16.18 0.82 5.71
C ASP A 271 16.41 -0.56 6.33
N HIS A 272 15.55 -0.99 7.26
CA HIS A 272 15.70 -2.29 7.93
C HIS A 272 15.54 -3.44 6.94
N ILE A 273 14.44 -3.44 6.19
CA ILE A 273 14.15 -4.46 5.17
C ILE A 273 15.21 -4.41 4.05
N GLY A 274 15.64 -3.23 3.65
CA GLY A 274 16.70 -3.05 2.65
C GLY A 274 18.03 -3.64 3.10
N LEU A 275 18.38 -3.51 4.39
CA LEU A 275 19.57 -4.14 4.96
C LEU A 275 19.51 -5.68 4.87
N MET A 276 18.35 -6.26 5.16
CA MET A 276 18.13 -7.70 5.04
C MET A 276 18.23 -8.16 3.57
N ILE A 277 17.60 -7.42 2.66
CA ILE A 277 17.63 -7.73 1.23
C ILE A 277 19.06 -7.67 0.68
N MET A 278 19.84 -6.63 1.00
CA MET A 278 21.22 -6.54 0.50
C MET A 278 22.11 -7.64 1.07
N ALA A 279 21.91 -8.04 2.33
CA ALA A 279 22.61 -9.15 2.95
C ALA A 279 22.27 -10.48 2.25
N ALA A 280 20.98 -10.75 2.01
CA ALA A 280 20.50 -11.94 1.29
C ALA A 280 20.88 -11.96 -0.20
N ALA A 281 21.19 -10.80 -0.76
CA ALA A 281 21.79 -10.65 -2.08
C ALA A 281 23.31 -10.88 -2.08
N GLY A 282 23.95 -10.97 -0.90
CA GLY A 282 25.39 -11.22 -0.77
C GLY A 282 26.25 -9.96 -0.80
N PHE A 283 25.68 -8.79 -0.49
CA PHE A 283 26.40 -7.54 -0.25
C PHE A 283 26.62 -7.34 1.24
N ASP A 284 27.75 -6.74 1.61
CA ASP A 284 28.12 -6.53 3.02
C ASP A 284 27.21 -5.50 3.70
N PRO A 285 26.38 -5.88 4.69
CA PRO A 285 25.44 -4.98 5.34
C PRO A 285 26.13 -3.87 6.15
N ARG A 286 27.40 -4.05 6.54
CA ARG A 286 28.15 -3.06 7.33
C ARG A 286 28.41 -1.76 6.59
N VAL A 287 28.27 -1.77 5.27
CA VAL A 287 28.43 -0.58 4.41
C VAL A 287 27.26 0.39 4.57
N ALA A 288 26.05 -0.11 4.84
CA ALA A 288 24.84 0.69 4.79
C ALA A 288 24.80 1.87 5.79
N PRO A 289 25.15 1.71 7.09
CA PRO A 289 25.15 2.83 8.03
C PRO A 289 26.13 3.95 7.64
N GLN A 290 27.36 3.55 7.29
CA GLN A 290 28.41 4.50 6.90
C GLN A 290 28.03 5.26 5.62
N PHE A 291 27.46 4.54 4.65
CA PHE A 291 26.96 5.12 3.42
C PHE A 291 25.85 6.15 3.68
N ARG A 292 24.87 5.84 4.54
CA ARG A 292 23.81 6.79 4.91
C ARG A 292 24.39 8.07 5.50
N LYS A 293 25.34 7.95 6.43
CA LYS A 293 26.02 9.12 7.00
C LYS A 293 26.72 9.98 5.94
N LYS A 294 27.50 9.34 5.06
CA LYS A 294 28.20 10.01 3.93
C LYS A 294 27.24 10.76 3.02
N ILE A 295 26.09 10.18 2.67
CA ILE A 295 25.10 10.86 1.81
C ILE A 295 24.41 12.02 2.54
N GLY A 296 24.15 11.89 3.84
CA GLY A 296 23.63 13.00 4.65
C GLY A 296 24.56 14.22 4.65
N GLU A 297 25.87 14.00 4.72
CA GLU A 297 26.87 15.07 4.65
C GLU A 297 26.89 15.77 3.28
N ILE A 298 26.65 15.03 2.19
CA ILE A 298 26.63 15.58 0.81
C ILE A 298 25.35 16.36 0.53
N ILE A 299 24.19 15.82 0.92
CA ILE A 299 22.88 16.43 0.64
C ILE A 299 22.60 17.62 1.58
N GLY A 300 23.33 17.74 2.69
CA GLY A 300 23.16 18.83 3.66
C GLY A 300 22.07 18.51 4.69
N ASP A 301 22.19 17.35 5.33
CA ASP A 301 21.27 16.92 6.38
C ASP A 301 21.41 17.80 7.62
N THR A 302 20.35 18.53 7.96
CA THR A 302 20.31 19.36 9.17
C THR A 302 19.38 18.70 10.19
N LYS A 303 19.71 18.76 11.49
CA LYS A 303 18.83 18.30 12.58
C LYS A 303 17.45 18.96 12.56
N LEU A 304 17.30 20.10 11.88
CA LEU A 304 16.03 20.77 11.65
C LEU A 304 15.13 19.99 10.67
N MET A 305 15.71 19.24 9.73
CA MET A 305 14.98 18.36 8.81
C MET A 305 14.31 17.19 9.52
N ASP A 306 14.84 16.70 10.65
CA ASP A 306 14.16 15.68 11.48
C ASP A 306 12.80 16.13 12.02
N TYR A 307 12.59 17.46 12.14
CA TYR A 307 11.39 18.07 12.69
C TYR A 307 10.39 18.51 11.61
N ILE A 308 10.87 18.91 10.42
CA ILE A 308 10.07 19.53 9.36
C ILE A 308 9.86 18.59 8.16
N CYS A 309 10.79 17.67 7.92
CA CYS A 309 10.75 16.76 6.79
C CYS A 309 10.13 15.42 7.22
N THR A 310 9.30 14.83 6.36
CA THR A 310 8.76 13.49 6.60
C THR A 310 9.82 12.40 6.43
N HIS A 311 11.00 12.73 5.89
CA HIS A 311 12.18 11.87 5.89
C HIS A 311 13.01 12.11 7.16
N PRO A 312 13.33 11.07 7.96
CA PRO A 312 14.24 11.22 9.08
C PRO A 312 15.65 11.54 8.58
N SER A 313 16.43 12.21 9.42
CA SER A 313 17.84 12.46 9.18
C SER A 313 18.57 11.16 8.88
N PHE A 314 19.53 11.25 7.98
CA PHE A 314 20.45 10.19 7.64
C PHE A 314 21.24 9.72 8.85
N GLU A 315 21.50 10.60 9.83
CA GLU A 315 22.09 10.24 11.12
C GLU A 315 21.17 9.30 11.93
N THR A 316 19.87 9.62 12.03
CA THR A 316 18.89 8.76 12.70
C THR A 316 18.77 7.39 12.02
N ARG A 317 18.75 7.39 10.69
CA ARG A 317 18.70 6.17 9.86
C ARG A 317 19.95 5.31 10.04
N SER A 318 21.13 5.93 9.97
CA SER A 318 22.42 5.27 10.22
C SER A 318 22.47 4.64 11.61
N ARG A 319 22.03 5.38 12.64
CA ARG A 319 22.00 4.86 14.02
C ARG A 319 21.08 3.64 14.17
N MET A 320 19.95 3.63 13.48
CA MET A 320 19.05 2.48 13.48
C MET A 320 19.71 1.25 12.85
N LEU A 321 20.35 1.42 11.69
CA LEU A 321 21.05 0.34 11.00
C LEU A 321 22.26 -0.20 11.79
N SER A 322 22.92 0.65 12.57
CA SER A 322 24.05 0.27 13.43
C SER A 322 23.65 -0.43 14.73
N ARG A 323 22.35 -0.59 15.02
CA ARG A 323 21.90 -1.33 16.20
C ARG A 323 22.39 -2.78 16.12
N LYS A 324 22.83 -3.30 17.26
CA LYS A 324 23.46 -4.62 17.34
C LYS A 324 22.52 -5.70 16.83
N GLU A 325 21.26 -5.65 17.24
CA GLU A 325 20.24 -6.65 16.91
C GLU A 325 20.00 -6.72 15.39
N VAL A 326 19.83 -5.54 14.76
CA VAL A 326 19.59 -5.40 13.31
C VAL A 326 20.82 -5.83 12.51
N MET A 327 22.01 -5.42 12.93
CA MET A 327 23.24 -5.76 12.23
C MET A 327 23.60 -7.24 12.36
N GLU A 328 23.37 -7.86 13.52
CA GLU A 328 23.60 -9.30 13.73
C GLU A 328 22.69 -10.15 12.83
N GLU A 329 21.41 -9.81 12.74
CA GLU A 329 20.45 -10.46 11.83
C GLU A 329 20.91 -10.36 10.36
N ALA A 330 21.30 -9.15 9.93
CA ALA A 330 21.81 -8.93 8.57
C ALA A 330 23.08 -9.74 8.29
N LEU A 331 24.01 -9.79 9.25
CA LEU A 331 25.27 -10.52 9.11
C LEU A 331 25.05 -12.03 9.03
N GLU A 332 24.04 -12.57 9.72
CA GLU A 332 23.69 -13.98 9.62
C GLU A 332 23.19 -14.33 8.20
N LEU A 333 22.28 -13.53 7.64
CA LEU A 333 21.82 -13.67 6.26
C LEU A 333 22.98 -13.57 5.26
N TYR A 334 23.86 -12.59 5.46
CA TYR A 334 25.04 -12.39 4.62
C TYR A 334 25.98 -13.59 4.65
N LYS A 335 26.29 -14.13 5.84
CA LYS A 335 27.12 -15.33 6.00
C LYS A 335 26.48 -16.54 5.30
N LYS A 336 25.17 -16.76 5.47
CA LYS A 336 24.44 -17.86 4.83
C LYS A 336 24.54 -17.78 3.31
N GLU A 337 24.36 -16.59 2.74
CA GLU A 337 24.47 -16.39 1.29
C GLU A 337 25.92 -16.54 0.78
N ARG A 338 26.92 -16.05 1.53
CA ARG A 338 28.35 -16.26 1.23
C ARG A 338 28.71 -17.73 1.14
N MET A 339 28.34 -18.52 2.16
CA MET A 339 28.56 -19.96 2.18
C MET A 339 27.87 -20.67 1.01
N ARG A 340 26.66 -20.23 0.66
CA ARG A 340 25.92 -20.78 -0.50
C ARG A 340 26.67 -20.52 -1.82
N ARG A 341 27.15 -19.30 -2.04
CA ARG A 341 27.90 -18.93 -3.25
C ARG A 341 29.21 -19.72 -3.35
N GLU A 342 29.94 -19.87 -2.25
CA GLU A 342 31.18 -20.66 -2.19
C GLU A 342 30.91 -22.14 -2.50
N LYS A 343 29.83 -22.72 -1.97
CA LYS A 343 29.41 -24.08 -2.31
C LYS A 343 29.05 -24.24 -3.79
N CYS A 344 28.31 -23.30 -4.38
CA CYS A 344 28.00 -23.30 -5.81
C CYS A 344 29.27 -23.20 -6.67
N GLN A 345 30.23 -22.36 -6.28
CA GLN A 345 31.50 -22.21 -7.00
C GLN A 345 32.34 -23.50 -6.94
N SER A 346 32.46 -24.10 -5.76
CA SER A 346 33.15 -25.38 -5.56
C SER A 346 32.52 -26.52 -6.34
N LEU A 347 31.18 -26.60 -6.38
CA LEU A 347 30.48 -27.57 -7.21
C LEU A 347 30.72 -27.25 -8.69
N SER A 348 30.58 -26.00 -9.13
CA SER A 348 30.83 -25.66 -10.54
C SER A 348 32.24 -26.05 -10.97
N SER A 349 33.28 -25.81 -10.16
CA SER A 349 34.66 -26.17 -10.50
C SER A 349 34.89 -27.69 -10.50
N LEU A 350 34.25 -28.44 -9.59
CA LEU A 350 34.25 -29.91 -9.64
C LEU A 350 33.59 -30.42 -10.92
N TRP A 351 32.45 -29.85 -11.31
CA TRP A 351 31.70 -30.29 -12.49
C TRP A 351 32.36 -29.84 -13.80
N TRP A 352 33.04 -28.68 -13.82
CA TRP A 352 33.90 -28.26 -14.91
C TRP A 352 35.02 -29.26 -15.19
N ASN A 353 35.62 -29.83 -14.14
CA ASN A 353 36.66 -30.85 -14.26
C ASN A 353 36.15 -32.22 -14.72
N VAL A 354 34.86 -32.52 -14.56
CA VAL A 354 34.29 -33.85 -14.83
C VAL A 354 33.51 -33.92 -16.14
N LEU A 355 32.81 -32.86 -16.58
CA LEU A 355 31.85 -32.98 -17.69
C LEU A 355 31.88 -31.89 -18.77
N GLY A 356 32.74 -30.87 -18.68
CA GLY A 356 32.86 -29.87 -19.75
C GLY A 356 31.55 -29.17 -20.13
N HIS A 357 31.32 -27.99 -19.56
CA HIS A 357 30.23 -27.04 -19.88
C HIS A 357 28.79 -27.41 -19.44
N ARG A 358 28.34 -26.75 -18.37
CA ARG A 358 27.00 -26.10 -18.25
C ARG A 358 27.02 -25.12 -17.07
N SER A 359 26.62 -23.87 -17.31
CA SER A 359 26.59 -22.79 -16.31
C SER A 359 25.39 -22.96 -15.36
N CYS A 360 25.60 -22.68 -14.06
CA CYS A 360 24.55 -22.68 -13.01
C CYS A 360 23.45 -21.65 -13.23
#